data_AF-A0A6P0JXT6-F1
#
_entry.id   AF-A0A6P0JXT6-F1
#
_cell.length_a   1.000
_cell.length_b   1.000
_cell.length_c   1.000
_cell.angle_alpha   90.00
_cell.angle_beta   90.00
_cell.angle_gamma   90.00
#
_symmetry.space_group_name_H-M   'P 1'
#
loop_
_entity.id
_entity.type
_entity.pdbx_description
1 polymer ?
#
loop_
_entity_poly.entity_id
_entity_poly.type
_entity_poly.pdbx_seq_one_letter_code
_entity_poly.pdbx_strand_id
1 'polypeptide(L)'
;IEEEGYETYTNRIKDYIIKAIREAKVYTAWLKPDTGYEDGFTKFAERLLKPSKKNEFLEDFLAFQKKIQHYGVFNSLSQILLKLTSPGVPDIYQGTELWDLSLVDPDNRRPVDYKLRTKLLRGIKKGLEKDTPAFLKQLLENPADGRVKLFLIYQLLQVRQQYSELFQRGDYQKLTVIGSWQEHIVTFSRTWGETTLIAIAPRFLTRLIKENELPLGEHIWHETRISLPPGSSRLWKDLISGQTLASEDTLLLRDILSQFPVALLVNQEEGEKKGLPKDEEEDETVTPLEKNSKSRKKAA
;
A
#
# COMPACT_ATOMS: atom_id res chain seq x y z
N ILE A 1 -12.87 9.17 21.58
CA ILE A 1 -12.24 10.49 21.38
C ILE A 1 -12.27 11.15 22.74
N GLU A 2 -11.12 11.58 23.26
CA GLU A 2 -11.03 12.34 24.51
C GLU A 2 -11.74 13.71 24.34
N GLU A 3 -12.23 14.33 25.42
CA GLU A 3 -13.03 15.56 25.36
C GLU A 3 -12.34 16.69 24.55
N GLU A 4 -11.03 16.88 24.74
CA GLU A 4 -10.22 17.88 24.05
C GLU A 4 -10.10 17.63 22.54
N GLY A 5 -10.01 16.35 22.13
CA GLY A 5 -10.00 15.97 20.71
C GLY A 5 -11.33 16.23 20.03
N TYR A 6 -12.42 16.17 20.78
CA TYR A 6 -13.76 16.40 20.27
C TYR A 6 -14.04 17.89 20.07
N GLU A 7 -13.67 18.74 21.03
CA GLU A 7 -13.77 20.20 20.88
C GLU A 7 -12.95 20.72 19.70
N THR A 8 -11.71 20.25 19.56
CA THR A 8 -10.84 20.59 18.43
C THR A 8 -11.47 20.23 17.09
N TYR A 9 -12.10 19.05 16.99
CA TYR A 9 -12.78 18.63 15.77
C TYR A 9 -14.00 19.50 15.46
N THR A 10 -14.85 19.78 16.45
CA THR A 10 -16.03 20.63 16.26
C THR A 10 -15.67 22.03 15.76
N ASN A 11 -14.60 22.64 16.31
CA ASN A 11 -14.13 23.94 15.85
C ASN A 11 -13.64 23.90 14.39
N ARG A 12 -12.88 22.87 13.99
CA ARG A 12 -12.45 22.69 12.59
C ARG A 12 -13.64 22.57 11.63
N ILE A 13 -14.69 21.85 12.01
CA ILE A 13 -15.90 21.71 11.20
C ILE A 13 -16.63 23.06 11.07
N LYS A 14 -16.77 23.81 12.16
CA LYS A 14 -17.39 25.15 12.14
C LYS A 14 -16.64 26.09 11.21
N ASP A 15 -15.32 26.19 11.33
CA ASP A 15 -14.49 27.06 10.50
C ASP A 15 -14.61 26.69 9.02
N TYR A 16 -14.58 25.40 8.71
CA TYR A 16 -14.79 24.91 7.36
C TYR A 16 -16.18 25.26 6.80
N ILE A 17 -17.25 25.06 7.58
CA ILE A 17 -18.61 25.35 7.14
C ILE A 17 -18.75 26.83 6.80
N ILE A 18 -18.25 27.74 7.64
CA ILE A 18 -18.27 29.19 7.37
C ILE A 18 -17.53 29.52 6.08
N LYS A 19 -16.34 28.95 5.89
CA LYS A 19 -15.59 29.11 4.63
C LYS A 19 -16.41 28.62 3.44
N ALA A 20 -16.96 27.42 3.50
CA ALA A 20 -17.72 26.81 2.40
C ALA A 20 -18.95 27.65 2.00
N ILE A 21 -19.74 28.13 2.95
CA ILE A 21 -20.94 28.92 2.64
C ILE A 21 -20.61 30.34 2.15
N ARG A 22 -19.49 30.93 2.58
CA ARG A 22 -18.99 32.21 2.04
C ARG A 22 -18.43 32.06 0.64
N GLU A 23 -17.75 30.95 0.33
CA GLU A 23 -17.27 30.65 -1.03
C GLU A 23 -18.43 30.40 -2.00
N ALA A 24 -19.53 29.79 -1.52
CA ALA A 24 -20.73 29.57 -2.32
C ALA A 24 -21.45 30.88 -2.72
N LYS A 25 -21.33 31.94 -1.91
CA LYS A 25 -21.87 33.30 -2.18
C LYS A 25 -23.38 33.37 -2.42
N VAL A 26 -24.15 32.39 -1.93
CA VAL A 26 -25.61 32.35 -2.11
C VAL A 26 -26.32 33.25 -1.08
N TYR A 27 -25.95 33.11 0.21
CA TYR A 27 -26.61 33.81 1.32
C TYR A 27 -25.66 34.61 2.22
N THR A 28 -24.36 34.33 2.17
CA THR A 28 -23.31 35.08 2.86
C THR A 28 -22.06 35.14 1.97
N ALA A 29 -21.21 36.15 2.16
CA ALA A 29 -19.98 36.32 1.40
C ALA A 29 -18.89 36.97 2.26
N TRP A 30 -17.63 36.81 1.84
CA TRP A 30 -16.47 37.39 2.55
C TRP A 30 -16.55 38.91 2.77
N LEU A 31 -17.04 39.66 1.78
CA LEU A 31 -17.13 41.12 1.85
C LEU A 31 -18.38 41.63 2.59
N LYS A 32 -19.42 40.81 2.67
CA LYS A 32 -20.67 41.16 3.34
C LYS A 32 -21.23 39.93 4.06
N PRO A 33 -20.67 39.57 5.22
CA PRO A 33 -21.13 38.43 5.98
C PRO A 33 -22.56 38.62 6.49
N ASP A 34 -23.39 37.57 6.37
CA ASP A 34 -24.66 37.46 7.09
C ASP A 34 -24.41 36.65 8.37
N THR A 35 -24.19 37.36 9.49
CA THR A 35 -23.85 36.73 10.77
C THR A 35 -24.98 35.88 11.34
N GLY A 36 -26.25 36.22 11.06
CA GLY A 36 -27.39 35.44 11.53
C GLY A 36 -27.46 34.09 10.83
N TYR A 37 -27.23 34.09 9.51
CA TYR A 37 -27.12 32.88 8.71
C TYR A 37 -25.93 32.01 9.13
N GLU A 38 -24.76 32.61 9.28
CA GLU A 38 -23.52 31.94 9.71
C GLU A 38 -23.64 31.31 11.11
N ASP A 39 -24.24 32.03 12.06
CA ASP A 39 -24.51 31.52 13.42
C ASP A 39 -25.45 30.31 13.41
N GLY A 40 -26.42 30.28 12.49
CA GLY A 40 -27.32 29.15 12.33
C GLY A 40 -26.56 27.86 12.00
N PHE A 41 -25.61 27.94 11.05
CA PHE A 41 -24.79 26.81 10.63
C PHE A 41 -23.83 26.34 11.72
N THR A 42 -23.17 27.26 12.43
CA THR A 42 -22.22 26.89 13.49
C THR A 42 -22.93 26.25 14.67
N LYS A 43 -24.05 26.81 15.14
CA LYS A 43 -24.87 26.21 16.21
C LYS A 43 -25.46 24.87 15.80
N PHE A 44 -25.80 24.69 14.53
CA PHE A 44 -26.25 23.40 14.01
C PHE A 44 -25.13 22.36 14.07
N ALA A 45 -23.92 22.68 13.58
CA ALA A 45 -22.76 21.80 13.63
C ALA A 45 -22.39 21.42 15.07
N GLU A 46 -22.41 22.38 16.01
CA GLU A 46 -22.18 22.13 17.44
C GLU A 46 -23.19 21.17 18.04
N ARG A 47 -24.48 21.28 17.66
CA ARG A 47 -25.52 20.37 18.18
C ARG A 47 -25.37 18.96 17.65
N LEU A 48 -25.09 18.81 16.34
CA LEU A 48 -24.85 17.50 15.73
C LEU A 48 -23.62 16.83 16.35
N LEU A 49 -22.55 17.61 16.53
CA LEU A 49 -21.32 17.20 17.16
C LEU A 49 -21.34 17.59 18.63
N LYS A 50 -22.32 17.16 19.43
CA LYS A 50 -22.22 17.27 20.90
C LYS A 50 -22.27 15.86 21.51
N PRO A 51 -21.26 15.41 22.27
CA PRO A 51 -21.32 14.11 22.92
C PRO A 51 -22.42 14.14 23.97
N SER A 52 -23.46 13.32 23.78
CA SER A 52 -24.55 13.20 24.74
C SER A 52 -25.32 11.92 24.46
N LYS A 53 -25.78 11.26 25.53
CA LYS A 53 -26.73 10.13 25.43
C LYS A 53 -28.07 10.53 24.80
N LYS A 54 -28.36 11.83 24.71
CA LYS A 54 -29.57 12.36 24.07
C LYS A 54 -29.36 12.71 22.58
N ASN A 55 -28.15 12.56 22.06
CA ASN A 55 -27.82 12.88 20.67
C ASN A 55 -27.90 11.60 19.82
N GLU A 56 -29.13 11.22 19.45
CA GLU A 56 -29.42 10.02 18.65
C GLU A 56 -28.74 10.08 17.27
N PHE A 57 -28.65 11.28 16.66
CA PHE A 57 -27.94 11.47 15.40
C PHE A 57 -26.48 11.04 15.48
N LEU A 58 -25.76 11.44 16.53
CA LEU A 58 -24.34 11.14 16.64
C LEU A 58 -24.09 9.63 16.82
N GLU A 59 -24.99 8.93 17.52
CA GLU A 59 -24.93 7.48 17.67
C GLU A 59 -25.09 6.77 16.30
N ASP A 60 -26.15 7.12 15.56
CA ASP A 60 -26.40 6.57 14.22
C ASP A 60 -25.29 6.93 13.22
N PHE A 61 -24.81 8.18 13.27
CA PHE A 61 -23.73 8.66 12.43
C PHE A 61 -22.43 7.90 12.69
N LEU A 62 -22.08 7.61 13.94
CA LEU A 62 -20.86 6.88 14.27
C LEU A 62 -20.91 5.42 13.78
N ALA A 63 -22.08 4.78 13.83
CA ALA A 63 -22.26 3.45 13.25
C ALA A 63 -22.03 3.49 11.73
N PHE A 64 -22.64 4.45 11.04
CA PHE A 64 -22.45 4.63 9.60
C PHE A 64 -21.02 5.03 9.22
N GLN A 65 -20.39 5.92 10.00
CA GLN A 65 -19.03 6.40 9.75
C GLN A 65 -18.02 5.25 9.86
N LYS A 66 -18.18 4.32 10.81
CA LYS A 66 -17.32 3.12 10.92
C LYS A 66 -17.37 2.26 9.66
N LYS A 67 -18.56 2.08 9.09
CA LYS A 67 -18.74 1.41 7.80
C LYS A 67 -17.97 2.12 6.70
N ILE A 68 -18.11 3.45 6.58
CA ILE A 68 -17.39 4.24 5.56
C ILE A 68 -15.87 4.16 5.78
N GLN A 69 -15.40 4.23 7.03
CA GLN A 69 -13.98 4.11 7.37
C GLN A 69 -13.41 2.77 6.91
N HIS A 70 -14.11 1.67 7.16
CA HIS A 70 -13.67 0.32 6.78
C HIS A 70 -13.36 0.24 5.28
N TYR A 71 -14.26 0.67 4.40
CA TYR A 71 -14.02 0.68 2.96
C TYR A 71 -13.02 1.78 2.53
N GLY A 72 -13.03 2.92 3.23
CA GLY A 72 -12.12 4.05 2.98
C GLY A 72 -10.64 3.69 3.14
N VAL A 73 -10.32 2.80 4.09
CA VAL A 73 -8.97 2.24 4.25
C VAL A 73 -8.52 1.55 2.96
N PHE A 74 -9.30 0.60 2.44
CA PHE A 74 -8.90 -0.18 1.27
C PHE A 74 -8.87 0.65 -0.01
N ASN A 75 -9.83 1.56 -0.20
CA ASN A 75 -9.80 2.50 -1.32
C ASN A 75 -8.52 3.36 -1.29
N SER A 76 -8.10 3.78 -0.11
CA SER A 76 -6.85 4.54 0.06
C SER A 76 -5.61 3.69 -0.26
N LEU A 77 -5.58 2.42 0.14
CA LEU A 77 -4.47 1.51 -0.19
C LEU A 77 -4.38 1.27 -1.70
N SER A 78 -5.51 1.04 -2.37
CA SER A 78 -5.57 0.96 -3.84
C SER A 78 -5.08 2.25 -4.50
N GLN A 79 -5.52 3.41 -4.02
CA GLN A 79 -5.06 4.70 -4.55
C GLN A 79 -3.55 4.90 -4.37
N ILE A 80 -2.97 4.49 -3.22
CA ILE A 80 -1.53 4.56 -2.97
C ILE A 80 -0.76 3.63 -3.91
N LEU A 81 -1.23 2.39 -4.10
CA LEU A 81 -0.62 1.46 -5.05
C LEU A 81 -0.60 2.09 -6.45
N LEU A 82 -1.75 2.52 -6.95
CA LEU A 82 -1.87 3.13 -8.27
C LEU A 82 -0.97 4.37 -8.40
N LYS A 83 -1.06 5.32 -7.45
CA LYS A 83 -0.24 6.54 -7.45
C LYS A 83 1.26 6.23 -7.54
N LEU A 84 1.75 5.25 -6.78
CA LEU A 84 3.17 4.93 -6.71
C LEU A 84 3.63 3.97 -7.81
N THR A 85 2.73 3.39 -8.61
CA THR A 85 3.10 2.41 -9.65
C THR A 85 2.75 2.82 -11.07
N SER A 86 1.86 3.80 -11.24
CA SER A 86 1.57 4.41 -12.55
C SER A 86 2.76 5.23 -13.08
N PRO A 87 2.79 5.51 -14.40
CA PRO A 87 3.80 6.36 -15.01
C PRO A 87 3.83 7.77 -14.41
N GLY A 88 5.04 8.34 -14.30
CA GLY A 88 5.27 9.68 -13.76
C GLY A 88 5.99 9.68 -12.41
N VAL A 89 6.11 10.87 -11.83
CA VAL A 89 6.75 11.10 -10.53
C VAL A 89 5.67 11.29 -9.47
N PRO A 90 5.50 10.34 -8.54
CA PRO A 90 4.49 10.46 -7.50
C PRO A 90 4.90 11.50 -6.47
N ASP A 91 3.96 12.36 -6.09
CA ASP A 91 4.10 13.33 -5.02
C ASP A 91 3.35 12.87 -3.76
N ILE A 92 3.89 13.14 -2.56
CA ILE A 92 3.26 12.86 -1.27
C ILE A 92 3.28 14.15 -0.44
N TYR A 93 2.11 14.80 -0.33
CA TYR A 93 1.95 15.96 0.53
C TYR A 93 2.29 15.63 1.99
N GLN A 94 2.93 16.56 2.69
CA GLN A 94 3.39 16.36 4.06
C GLN A 94 2.27 15.86 4.98
N GLY A 95 2.55 14.84 5.79
CA GLY A 95 1.57 14.29 6.73
C GLY A 95 0.64 13.22 6.15
N THR A 96 0.57 13.08 4.81
CA THR A 96 -0.33 12.14 4.14
C THR A 96 0.20 10.71 4.04
N GLU A 97 1.36 10.41 4.63
CA GLU A 97 1.84 9.04 4.80
C GLU A 97 1.03 8.24 5.83
N LEU A 98 0.30 8.95 6.71
CA LEU A 98 -0.75 8.41 7.57
C LEU A 98 -2.15 8.83 7.05
N TRP A 99 -3.20 8.54 7.82
CA TRP A 99 -4.54 9.05 7.53
C TRP A 99 -4.57 10.57 7.75
N ASP A 100 -4.83 11.31 6.67
CA ASP A 100 -5.03 12.75 6.72
C ASP A 100 -6.48 13.06 6.32
N LEU A 101 -7.26 13.47 7.31
CA LEU A 101 -8.66 13.87 7.17
C LEU A 101 -8.78 15.40 7.35
N SER A 102 -7.86 16.13 6.72
CA SER A 102 -7.90 17.58 6.62
C SER A 102 -8.98 18.05 5.64
N LEU A 103 -9.52 19.21 5.92
CA LEU A 103 -10.42 19.96 5.04
C LEU A 103 -9.59 20.92 4.18
N VAL A 104 -10.23 21.91 3.58
CA VAL A 104 -9.56 22.97 2.81
C VAL A 104 -8.74 23.89 3.73
N ASP A 105 -7.74 24.55 3.14
CA ASP A 105 -6.94 25.64 3.72
C ASP A 105 -7.77 26.55 4.66
N PRO A 106 -7.34 26.84 5.89
CA PRO A 106 -6.06 26.49 6.52
C PRO A 106 -5.99 25.12 7.20
N ASP A 107 -7.06 24.31 7.17
CA ASP A 107 -7.09 23.05 7.92
C ASP A 107 -6.05 22.01 7.42
N ASN A 108 -5.73 22.02 6.13
CA ASN A 108 -4.67 21.19 5.52
C ASN A 108 -3.24 21.74 5.72
N ARG A 109 -3.08 22.81 6.49
CA ARG A 109 -1.76 23.38 6.89
C ARG A 109 -1.42 23.15 8.36
N ARG A 110 -2.21 22.34 9.08
CA ARG A 110 -1.92 21.96 10.47
C ARG A 110 -0.54 21.30 10.58
N PRO A 111 0.17 21.48 11.71
CA PRO A 111 1.52 20.96 11.88
C PRO A 111 1.57 19.43 11.81
N VAL A 112 2.64 18.90 11.23
CA VAL A 112 2.87 17.47 11.06
C VAL A 112 3.74 16.94 12.21
N ASP A 113 3.28 15.90 12.91
CA ASP A 113 4.10 15.19 13.91
C ASP A 113 5.05 14.19 13.24
N TYR A 114 6.27 14.65 12.93
CA TYR A 114 7.34 13.84 12.36
C TYR A 114 8.01 12.89 13.38
N LYS A 115 7.92 13.18 14.69
CA LYS A 115 8.47 12.29 15.73
C LYS A 115 7.67 10.99 15.78
N LEU A 116 6.34 11.10 15.75
CA LEU A 116 5.45 9.95 15.65
C LEU A 116 5.73 9.12 14.38
N ARG A 117 5.77 9.76 13.21
CA ARG A 117 6.02 9.10 11.92
C ARG A 117 7.34 8.35 11.90
N THR A 118 8.41 8.97 12.40
CA THR A 118 9.73 8.33 12.51
C THR A 118 9.69 7.11 13.42
N LYS A 119 8.99 7.19 14.56
CA LYS A 119 8.80 6.07 15.49
C LYS A 119 8.04 4.92 14.82
N LEU A 120 6.93 5.22 14.13
CA LEU A 120 6.11 4.22 13.44
C LEU A 120 6.89 3.54 12.32
N LEU A 121 7.61 4.32 11.49
CA LEU A 121 8.44 3.77 10.41
C LEU A 121 9.53 2.84 10.94
N ARG A 122 10.18 3.21 12.06
CA ARG A 122 11.16 2.31 12.71
C ARG A 122 10.50 1.02 13.20
N GLY A 123 9.29 1.11 13.74
CA GLY A 123 8.51 -0.08 14.12
C GLY A 123 8.18 -0.98 12.94
N ILE A 124 7.80 -0.40 11.80
CA ILE A 124 7.53 -1.12 10.55
C ILE A 124 8.77 -1.87 10.07
N LYS A 125 9.93 -1.20 10.00
CA LYS A 125 11.19 -1.85 9.57
C LYS A 125 11.54 -3.06 10.44
N LYS A 126 11.44 -2.93 11.76
CA LYS A 126 11.67 -4.04 12.71
C LYS A 126 10.67 -5.18 12.54
N GLY A 127 9.42 -4.88 12.24
CA GLY A 127 8.38 -5.88 11.98
C GLY A 127 8.71 -6.74 10.76
N LEU A 128 9.13 -6.10 9.67
CA LEU A 128 9.50 -6.76 8.42
C LEU A 128 10.72 -7.67 8.55
N GLU A 129 11.72 -7.28 9.35
CA GLU A 129 12.92 -8.10 9.62
C GLU A 129 12.62 -9.39 10.39
N LYS A 130 11.54 -9.42 11.18
CA LYS A 130 11.22 -10.56 12.06
C LYS A 130 10.38 -11.62 11.38
N ASP A 131 9.18 -11.25 10.94
CA ASP A 131 8.19 -12.14 10.33
C ASP A 131 7.20 -11.29 9.55
N THR A 132 7.41 -11.20 8.23
CA THR A 132 6.61 -10.34 7.35
C THR A 132 5.13 -10.78 7.33
N PRO A 133 4.76 -12.05 7.08
CA PRO A 133 3.35 -12.48 7.11
C PRO A 133 2.63 -12.16 8.43
N ALA A 134 3.25 -12.46 9.58
CA ALA A 134 2.63 -12.16 10.87
C ALA A 134 2.48 -10.64 11.09
N PHE A 135 3.47 -9.85 10.65
CA PHE A 135 3.41 -8.40 10.75
C PHE A 135 2.34 -7.78 9.86
N LEU A 136 2.14 -8.28 8.63
CA LEU A 136 1.05 -7.82 7.75
C LEU A 136 -0.32 -8.04 8.37
N LYS A 137 -0.54 -9.20 8.98
CA LYS A 137 -1.78 -9.48 9.72
C LYS A 137 -2.00 -8.46 10.83
N GLN A 138 -0.97 -8.16 11.62
CA GLN A 138 -1.05 -7.15 12.69
C GLN A 138 -1.42 -5.75 12.14
N LEU A 139 -0.90 -5.35 10.97
CA LEU A 139 -1.25 -4.08 10.34
C LEU A 139 -2.73 -4.02 9.92
N LEU A 140 -3.29 -5.14 9.47
CA LEU A 140 -4.68 -5.25 9.03
C LEU A 140 -5.68 -5.42 10.19
N GLU A 141 -5.23 -5.87 11.37
CA GLU A 141 -6.06 -5.94 12.58
C GLU A 141 -6.40 -4.56 13.15
N ASN A 142 -5.54 -3.55 12.96
CA ASN A 142 -5.79 -2.18 13.40
C ASN A 142 -5.42 -1.15 12.32
N PRO A 143 -6.15 -1.10 11.20
CA PRO A 143 -5.81 -0.20 10.11
C PRO A 143 -5.99 1.28 10.48
N ALA A 144 -6.81 1.57 11.49
CA ALA A 144 -7.15 2.92 11.92
C ALA A 144 -5.94 3.73 12.43
N ASP A 145 -4.85 3.07 12.85
CA ASP A 145 -3.63 3.76 13.32
C ASP A 145 -2.72 4.27 12.18
N GLY A 146 -3.04 3.93 10.93
CA GLY A 146 -2.34 4.41 9.73
C GLY A 146 -1.04 3.69 9.40
N ARG A 147 -0.59 2.75 10.24
CA ARG A 147 0.65 1.99 9.97
C ARG A 147 0.57 1.18 8.68
N VAL A 148 -0.60 0.65 8.33
CA VAL A 148 -0.81 -0.10 7.08
C VAL A 148 -0.53 0.76 5.83
N LYS A 149 -0.94 2.03 5.85
CA LYS A 149 -0.69 2.99 4.77
C LYS A 149 0.79 3.39 4.71
N LEU A 150 1.37 3.70 5.87
CA LEU A 150 2.79 4.04 5.97
C LEU A 150 3.68 2.89 5.49
N PHE A 151 3.35 1.65 5.87
CA PHE A 151 4.02 0.45 5.39
C PHE A 151 3.95 0.35 3.86
N LEU A 152 2.76 0.46 3.28
CA LEU A 152 2.58 0.34 1.84
C LEU A 152 3.38 1.42 1.08
N ILE A 153 3.34 2.67 1.55
CA ILE A 153 4.13 3.76 0.97
C ILE A 153 5.63 3.47 1.06
N TYR A 154 6.11 3.06 2.23
CA TYR A 154 7.52 2.71 2.44
C TYR A 154 7.94 1.60 1.45
N GLN A 155 7.20 0.50 1.41
CA GLN A 155 7.51 -0.65 0.56
C GLN A 155 7.54 -0.26 -0.92
N LEU A 156 6.52 0.45 -1.40
CA LEU A 156 6.44 0.87 -2.80
C LEU A 156 7.52 1.88 -3.18
N LEU A 157 7.94 2.77 -2.28
CA LEU A 157 9.07 3.67 -2.54
C LEU A 157 10.40 2.92 -2.63
N GLN A 158 10.61 1.88 -1.81
CA GLN A 158 11.79 0.99 -1.95
C GLN A 158 11.78 0.27 -3.29
N VAL A 159 10.62 -0.27 -3.71
CA VAL A 159 10.47 -0.91 -5.03
C VAL A 159 10.75 0.08 -6.16
N ARG A 160 10.22 1.30 -6.09
CA ARG A 160 10.52 2.34 -7.10
C ARG A 160 12.00 2.67 -7.19
N GLN A 161 12.70 2.70 -6.07
CA GLN A 161 14.14 2.93 -6.04
C GLN A 161 14.90 1.76 -6.67
N GLN A 162 14.54 0.53 -6.31
CA GLN A 162 15.18 -0.69 -6.80
C GLN A 162 14.97 -0.91 -8.30
N TYR A 163 13.76 -0.67 -8.81
CA TYR A 163 13.37 -0.88 -10.21
C TYR A 163 13.22 0.45 -10.98
N SER A 164 14.12 1.41 -10.71
CA SER A 164 14.01 2.79 -11.19
C SER A 164 13.90 2.93 -12.70
N GLU A 165 14.69 2.18 -13.48
CA GLU A 165 14.62 2.15 -14.95
C GLU A 165 13.24 1.70 -15.44
N LEU A 166 12.67 0.67 -14.81
CA LEU A 166 11.33 0.21 -15.12
C LEU A 166 10.30 1.31 -14.84
N PHE A 167 10.38 2.03 -13.71
CA PHE A 167 9.49 3.17 -13.41
C PHE A 167 9.66 4.40 -14.32
N GLN A 168 10.83 4.59 -14.91
CA GLN A 168 11.09 5.71 -15.82
C GLN A 168 10.80 5.39 -17.29
N ARG A 169 11.09 4.17 -17.72
CA ARG A 169 11.12 3.78 -19.15
C ARG A 169 10.23 2.61 -19.51
N GLY A 170 9.83 1.81 -18.52
CA GLY A 170 8.96 0.66 -18.74
C GLY A 170 7.61 1.07 -19.33
N ASP A 171 7.06 0.16 -20.11
CA ASP A 171 5.77 0.36 -20.76
C ASP A 171 4.61 0.41 -19.75
N TYR A 172 3.39 0.50 -20.28
CA TYR A 172 2.17 0.44 -19.48
C TYR A 172 1.12 -0.32 -20.27
N GLN A 173 0.82 -1.55 -19.84
CA GLN A 173 -0.16 -2.39 -20.51
C GLN A 173 -1.28 -2.76 -19.54
N LYS A 174 -2.53 -2.49 -19.92
CA LYS A 174 -3.69 -2.99 -19.17
C LYS A 174 -3.72 -4.51 -19.28
N LEU A 175 -3.92 -5.20 -18.15
CA LEU A 175 -4.17 -6.64 -18.15
C LEU A 175 -5.67 -6.95 -18.09
N THR A 176 -6.05 -8.08 -18.69
CA THR A 176 -7.44 -8.56 -18.69
C THR A 176 -7.70 -9.33 -17.41
N VAL A 177 -8.80 -9.02 -16.74
CA VAL A 177 -9.32 -9.79 -15.59
C VAL A 177 -10.51 -10.61 -16.07
N ILE A 178 -10.55 -11.88 -15.67
CA ILE A 178 -11.57 -12.87 -16.06
C ILE A 178 -12.22 -13.41 -14.79
N GLY A 179 -13.55 -13.51 -14.78
CA GLY A 179 -14.32 -14.11 -13.68
C GLY A 179 -15.37 -13.15 -13.12
N SER A 180 -16.07 -13.60 -12.08
CA SER A 180 -17.23 -12.91 -11.51
C SER A 180 -16.92 -11.48 -11.04
N TRP A 181 -15.70 -11.22 -10.60
CA TRP A 181 -15.28 -9.93 -10.05
C TRP A 181 -14.36 -9.12 -10.97
N GLN A 182 -14.42 -9.34 -12.29
CA GLN A 182 -13.53 -8.67 -13.26
C GLN A 182 -13.56 -7.13 -13.21
N GLU A 183 -14.69 -6.52 -12.85
CA GLU A 183 -14.83 -5.05 -12.75
C GLU A 183 -14.32 -4.48 -11.42
N HIS A 184 -13.95 -5.35 -10.48
CA HIS A 184 -13.54 -4.98 -9.11
C HIS A 184 -12.03 -4.87 -8.95
N ILE A 185 -11.27 -4.99 -10.04
CA ILE A 185 -9.81 -4.82 -10.05
C ILE A 185 -9.41 -3.79 -11.10
N VAL A 186 -8.45 -2.94 -10.74
CA VAL A 186 -7.60 -2.21 -11.68
C VAL A 186 -6.26 -2.91 -11.70
N THR A 187 -5.83 -3.38 -12.87
CA THR A 187 -4.54 -4.05 -13.03
C THR A 187 -3.85 -3.66 -14.34
N PHE A 188 -2.54 -3.49 -14.25
CA PHE A 188 -1.67 -3.21 -15.38
C PHE A 188 -0.27 -3.77 -15.13
N SER A 189 0.44 -4.07 -16.20
CA SER A 189 1.85 -4.39 -16.18
C SER A 189 2.71 -3.23 -16.63
N ARG A 190 3.97 -3.25 -16.20
CA ARG A 190 5.04 -2.40 -16.69
C ARG A 190 6.27 -3.27 -16.94
N THR A 191 6.78 -3.25 -18.16
CA THR A 191 7.88 -4.09 -18.60
C THR A 191 9.02 -3.23 -19.15
N TRP A 192 10.24 -3.55 -18.72
CA TRP A 192 11.48 -2.96 -19.24
C TRP A 192 12.58 -4.01 -19.24
N GLY A 193 13.14 -4.31 -20.42
CA GLY A 193 14.02 -5.46 -20.60
C GLY A 193 13.30 -6.75 -20.21
N GLU A 194 13.94 -7.56 -19.36
CA GLU A 194 13.40 -8.84 -18.89
C GLU A 194 12.56 -8.70 -17.60
N THR A 195 12.48 -7.49 -17.03
CA THR A 195 11.69 -7.26 -15.81
C THR A 195 10.29 -6.79 -16.14
N THR A 196 9.30 -7.42 -15.53
CA THR A 196 7.88 -7.05 -15.58
C THR A 196 7.33 -6.93 -14.16
N LEU A 197 6.70 -5.79 -13.87
CA LEU A 197 5.88 -5.60 -12.68
C LEU A 197 4.39 -5.66 -13.05
N ILE A 198 3.57 -6.21 -12.16
CA ILE A 198 2.10 -6.15 -12.26
C ILE A 198 1.53 -5.52 -10.99
N ALA A 199 0.80 -4.41 -11.14
CA ALA A 199 0.09 -3.77 -10.03
C ALA A 199 -1.37 -4.26 -9.99
N ILE A 200 -1.86 -4.68 -8.83
CA ILE A 200 -3.22 -5.19 -8.64
C ILE A 200 -3.91 -4.41 -7.52
N ALA A 201 -4.91 -3.59 -7.87
CA ALA A 201 -5.64 -2.72 -6.96
C ALA A 201 -7.15 -2.99 -6.99
N PRO A 202 -7.76 -3.46 -5.88
CA PRO A 202 -9.21 -3.60 -5.80
C PRO A 202 -9.98 -2.27 -5.82
N ARG A 203 -11.22 -2.31 -6.32
CA ARG A 203 -12.18 -1.21 -6.35
C ARG A 203 -13.60 -1.73 -6.10
N PHE A 204 -14.51 -0.82 -5.75
CA PHE A 204 -15.93 -1.14 -5.53
C PHE A 204 -16.20 -2.20 -4.45
N LEU A 205 -15.39 -2.20 -3.38
CA LEU A 205 -15.40 -3.22 -2.33
C LEU A 205 -16.72 -3.32 -1.56
N THR A 206 -17.57 -2.29 -1.57
CA THR A 206 -18.90 -2.33 -0.95
C THR A 206 -19.86 -3.36 -1.56
N ARG A 207 -19.57 -3.86 -2.77
CA ARG A 207 -20.32 -4.94 -3.43
C ARG A 207 -19.69 -6.33 -3.21
N LEU A 208 -18.47 -6.36 -2.69
CA LEU A 208 -17.62 -7.55 -2.65
C LEU A 208 -17.48 -8.13 -1.24
N ILE A 209 -17.33 -7.27 -0.23
CA ILE A 209 -17.10 -7.67 1.16
C ILE A 209 -18.11 -7.02 2.09
N LYS A 210 -18.41 -7.67 3.21
CA LYS A 210 -19.21 -7.11 4.30
C LYS A 210 -18.34 -6.27 5.24
N GLU A 211 -19.01 -5.60 6.16
CA GLU A 211 -18.33 -4.88 7.24
C GLU A 211 -17.48 -5.85 8.09
N ASN A 212 -16.24 -5.45 8.38
CA ASN A 212 -15.24 -6.23 9.13
C ASN A 212 -14.63 -7.42 8.37
N GLU A 213 -15.01 -7.66 7.11
CA GLU A 213 -14.30 -8.63 6.25
C GLU A 213 -13.07 -7.96 5.61
N LEU A 214 -12.02 -8.73 5.38
CA LEU A 214 -10.88 -8.28 4.59
C LEU A 214 -11.09 -8.75 3.14
N PRO A 215 -10.71 -7.97 2.11
CA PRO A 215 -10.83 -8.39 0.71
C PRO A 215 -9.72 -9.37 0.33
N LEU A 216 -9.65 -10.50 1.04
CA LEU A 216 -8.57 -11.46 0.96
C LEU A 216 -9.06 -12.87 0.65
N GLY A 217 -8.26 -13.62 -0.13
CA GLY A 217 -8.41 -15.06 -0.26
C GLY A 217 -9.63 -15.54 -1.06
N GLU A 218 -9.83 -16.86 -1.04
CA GLU A 218 -10.79 -17.58 -1.88
C GLU A 218 -12.25 -17.21 -1.63
N HIS A 219 -12.61 -16.98 -0.36
CA HIS A 219 -13.98 -16.65 0.02
C HIS A 219 -14.48 -15.34 -0.59
N ILE A 220 -13.57 -14.44 -0.99
CA ILE A 220 -13.89 -13.17 -1.64
C ILE A 220 -13.71 -13.26 -3.15
N TRP A 221 -12.55 -13.73 -3.61
CA TRP A 221 -12.14 -13.58 -5.00
C TRP A 221 -12.54 -14.75 -5.91
N HIS A 222 -12.89 -15.89 -5.32
CA HIS A 222 -13.33 -17.10 -6.03
C HIS A 222 -12.40 -17.46 -7.22
N GLU A 223 -12.96 -17.64 -8.41
CA GLU A 223 -12.27 -17.99 -9.67
C GLU A 223 -11.69 -16.80 -10.43
N THR A 224 -11.82 -15.59 -9.88
CA THR A 224 -11.39 -14.36 -10.57
C THR A 224 -9.88 -14.36 -10.72
N ARG A 225 -9.41 -14.12 -11.94
CA ARG A 225 -8.00 -14.25 -12.31
C ARG A 225 -7.56 -13.20 -13.32
N ILE A 226 -6.27 -12.93 -13.34
CA ILE A 226 -5.62 -12.08 -14.32
C ILE A 226 -5.09 -12.97 -15.44
N SER A 227 -5.41 -12.62 -16.69
CA SER A 227 -4.81 -13.24 -17.86
C SER A 227 -3.46 -12.60 -18.15
N LEU A 228 -2.43 -13.43 -18.27
CA LEU A 228 -1.07 -13.02 -18.57
C LEU A 228 -0.81 -13.06 -20.08
N PRO A 229 0.02 -12.16 -20.62
CA PRO A 229 0.50 -12.27 -22.00
C PRO A 229 1.24 -13.60 -22.23
N PRO A 230 1.15 -14.19 -23.45
CA PRO A 230 1.92 -15.39 -23.78
C PRO A 230 3.43 -15.19 -23.56
N GLY A 231 4.10 -16.20 -23.02
CA GLY A 231 5.53 -16.13 -22.69
C GLY A 231 5.86 -15.38 -21.39
N SER A 232 4.85 -15.01 -20.59
CA SER A 232 5.06 -14.50 -19.24
C SER A 232 5.81 -15.50 -18.36
N SER A 233 6.53 -15.00 -17.34
CA SER A 233 7.19 -15.86 -16.37
C SER A 233 6.18 -16.75 -15.65
N ARG A 234 6.62 -17.95 -15.27
CA ARG A 234 5.85 -18.90 -14.46
C ARG A 234 5.98 -18.64 -12.96
N LEU A 235 6.89 -17.76 -12.56
CA LEU A 235 7.17 -17.47 -11.16
C LEU A 235 7.13 -15.97 -10.90
N TRP A 236 6.30 -15.59 -9.94
CA TRP A 236 6.11 -14.20 -9.56
C TRP A 236 6.37 -14.05 -8.06
N LYS A 237 6.96 -12.93 -7.67
CA LYS A 237 7.12 -12.56 -6.28
C LYS A 237 6.28 -11.32 -5.99
N ASP A 238 5.41 -11.39 -4.99
CA ASP A 238 4.75 -10.19 -4.47
C ASP A 238 5.75 -9.37 -3.64
N LEU A 239 6.04 -8.16 -4.11
CA LEU A 239 6.96 -7.23 -3.46
C LEU A 239 6.36 -6.59 -2.21
N ILE A 240 5.08 -6.82 -1.91
CA ILE A 240 4.42 -6.35 -0.68
C ILE A 240 4.45 -7.42 0.40
N SER A 241 3.92 -8.62 0.13
CA SER A 241 3.88 -9.72 1.11
C SER A 241 5.12 -10.60 1.14
N GLY A 242 5.94 -10.55 0.09
CA GLY A 242 7.09 -11.43 -0.08
C GLY A 242 6.75 -12.83 -0.56
N GLN A 243 5.46 -13.16 -0.75
CA GLN A 243 5.04 -14.48 -1.20
C GLN A 243 5.43 -14.73 -2.67
N THR A 244 5.67 -15.99 -2.99
CA THR A 244 5.92 -16.45 -4.35
C THR A 244 4.67 -17.13 -4.90
N LEU A 245 4.32 -16.79 -6.14
CA LEU A 245 3.14 -17.28 -6.85
C LEU A 245 3.61 -17.98 -8.13
N ALA A 246 3.14 -19.21 -8.33
CA ALA A 246 3.28 -19.88 -9.61
C ALA A 246 2.16 -19.44 -10.56
N SER A 247 2.48 -19.35 -11.84
CA SER A 247 1.51 -19.09 -12.90
C SER A 247 1.78 -19.97 -14.10
N GLU A 248 0.70 -20.26 -14.82
CA GLU A 248 0.76 -20.64 -16.23
C GLU A 248 0.37 -19.39 -17.03
N ASP A 249 -0.75 -19.44 -17.75
CA ASP A 249 -1.28 -18.30 -18.53
C ASP A 249 -2.13 -17.33 -17.68
N THR A 250 -2.37 -17.67 -16.40
CA THR A 250 -3.20 -16.86 -15.50
C THR A 250 -2.68 -16.84 -14.07
N LEU A 251 -3.10 -15.82 -13.32
CA LEU A 251 -2.88 -15.69 -11.88
C LEU A 251 -4.22 -15.50 -11.15
N LEU A 252 -4.51 -16.35 -10.17
CA LEU A 252 -5.75 -16.29 -9.38
C LEU A 252 -5.67 -15.18 -8.33
N LEU A 253 -6.69 -14.32 -8.27
CA LEU A 253 -6.74 -13.23 -7.29
C LEU A 253 -6.84 -13.72 -5.85
N ARG A 254 -7.49 -14.87 -5.62
CA ARG A 254 -7.54 -15.50 -4.30
C ARG A 254 -6.16 -15.85 -3.74
N ASP A 255 -5.19 -16.11 -4.61
CA ASP A 255 -3.83 -16.45 -4.22
C ASP A 255 -2.98 -15.17 -4.12
N ILE A 256 -3.13 -14.27 -5.10
CA ILE A 256 -2.47 -12.95 -5.12
C ILE A 256 -2.81 -12.14 -3.86
N LEU A 257 -4.10 -12.02 -3.54
CA LEU A 257 -4.62 -11.20 -2.46
C LEU A 257 -4.92 -12.07 -1.23
N SER A 258 -4.06 -13.02 -0.90
CA SER A 258 -4.23 -13.88 0.28
C SER A 258 -3.73 -13.24 1.58
N GLN A 259 -2.70 -12.38 1.50
CA GLN A 259 -2.04 -11.78 2.67
C GLN A 259 -2.21 -10.27 2.80
N PHE A 260 -2.45 -9.56 1.69
CA PHE A 260 -2.57 -8.10 1.66
C PHE A 260 -3.62 -7.65 0.65
N PRO A 261 -4.39 -6.57 0.91
CA PRO A 261 -5.54 -6.17 0.08
C PRO A 261 -5.15 -5.58 -1.29
N VAL A 262 -3.87 -5.38 -1.56
CA VAL A 262 -3.32 -4.94 -2.85
C VAL A 262 -2.02 -5.73 -3.09
N ALA A 263 -1.60 -5.87 -4.34
CA ALA A 263 -0.37 -6.60 -4.67
C ALA A 263 0.48 -5.89 -5.73
N LEU A 264 1.79 -6.09 -5.66
CA LEU A 264 2.74 -5.65 -6.68
C LEU A 264 3.68 -6.80 -7.00
N LEU A 265 3.41 -7.52 -8.08
CA LEU A 265 4.16 -8.70 -8.46
C LEU A 265 5.33 -8.32 -9.34
N VAL A 266 6.47 -8.98 -9.17
CA VAL A 266 7.59 -8.97 -10.13
C VAL A 266 7.83 -10.37 -10.65
N ASN A 267 8.12 -10.51 -11.94
CA ASN A 267 8.56 -11.79 -12.46
C ASN A 267 9.89 -12.19 -11.83
N GLN A 268 10.06 -13.48 -11.56
CA GLN A 268 11.35 -14.06 -11.21
C GLN A 268 11.87 -14.85 -12.41
N GLU A 269 13.19 -14.89 -12.55
CA GLU A 269 13.83 -15.86 -13.42
C GLU A 269 13.57 -17.26 -12.85
N GLU A 270 13.17 -18.19 -13.70
CA GLU A 270 13.29 -19.61 -13.37
C GLU A 270 14.79 -19.88 -13.23
N GLY A 271 15.28 -19.97 -12.00
CA GLY A 271 16.69 -20.17 -11.75
C GLY A 271 17.21 -21.31 -12.63
N GLU A 272 18.23 -21.03 -13.44
CA GLU A 272 19.03 -22.07 -14.06
C GLU A 272 19.33 -23.10 -12.97
N LYS A 273 18.92 -24.36 -13.19
CA LYS A 273 19.48 -25.47 -12.42
C LYS A 273 20.98 -25.33 -12.56
N LYS A 274 21.66 -24.83 -11.51
CA LYS A 274 23.11 -24.89 -11.40
C LYS A 274 23.49 -26.36 -11.52
N GLY A 275 23.82 -26.77 -12.74
CA GLY A 275 24.51 -28.02 -12.99
C GLY A 275 25.81 -27.91 -12.22
N LEU A 276 25.93 -28.70 -11.17
CA LEU A 276 27.23 -29.02 -10.60
C LEU A 276 28.12 -29.49 -11.77
N PRO A 277 29.31 -28.91 -11.97
CA PRO A 277 30.28 -29.51 -12.87
C PRO A 277 30.53 -30.93 -12.38
N LYS A 278 30.37 -31.91 -13.26
CA LYS A 278 30.99 -33.22 -13.05
C LYS A 278 32.49 -32.97 -13.18
N ASP A 279 33.20 -32.99 -12.07
CA ASP A 279 34.65 -33.12 -12.12
C ASP A 279 34.94 -34.51 -12.69
N GLU A 280 35.47 -34.52 -13.91
CA GLU A 280 36.05 -35.69 -14.54
C GLU A 280 37.33 -36.05 -13.77
N GLU A 281 37.35 -37.27 -13.23
CA GLU A 281 38.57 -37.92 -12.77
C GLU A 281 39.50 -38.13 -13.97
N GLU A 282 40.53 -37.31 -14.11
CA GLU A 282 41.71 -37.68 -14.88
C GLU A 282 42.79 -38.23 -13.95
N ASP A 283 42.93 -39.55 -14.09
CA ASP A 283 43.94 -40.44 -13.55
C ASP A 283 45.29 -40.18 -14.23
N GLU A 284 46.22 -39.49 -13.56
CA GLU A 284 47.63 -39.48 -13.97
C GLU A 284 48.51 -40.22 -12.95
N THR A 285 48.75 -41.48 -13.28
CA THR A 285 49.79 -42.33 -12.73
C THR A 285 51.11 -42.09 -13.43
N VAL A 286 52.06 -41.38 -12.81
CA VAL A 286 53.50 -41.52 -13.13
C VAL A 286 54.36 -41.38 -11.86
N THR A 287 55.12 -42.42 -11.56
CA THR A 287 56.16 -42.49 -10.50
C THR A 287 57.58 -42.36 -11.13
N PRO A 288 58.69 -42.43 -10.39
CA PRO A 288 59.50 -41.27 -9.97
C PRO A 288 60.93 -41.26 -10.57
N LEU A 289 61.62 -40.12 -10.55
CA LEU A 289 63.07 -40.07 -10.79
C LEU A 289 63.79 -39.22 -9.75
N GLU A 290 64.63 -39.91 -8.96
CA GLU A 290 65.68 -39.36 -8.11
C GLU A 290 66.78 -38.67 -8.95
N LYS A 291 67.31 -37.54 -8.45
CA LYS A 291 68.76 -37.37 -8.13
C LYS A 291 69.11 -35.95 -7.62
N ASN A 292 69.51 -35.94 -6.35
CA ASN A 292 70.74 -35.34 -5.79
C ASN A 292 71.11 -33.84 -5.92
N SER A 293 71.11 -33.21 -4.73
CA SER A 293 72.23 -32.51 -4.08
C SER A 293 72.49 -31.01 -4.37
N LYS A 294 72.43 -30.22 -3.28
CA LYS A 294 73.41 -29.23 -2.72
C LYS A 294 72.65 -28.01 -2.14
N SER A 295 72.59 -27.87 -0.82
CA SER A 295 73.56 -27.14 0.05
C SER A 295 73.33 -25.62 0.15
N ARG A 296 72.87 -25.16 1.33
CA ARG A 296 73.29 -23.98 2.15
C ARG A 296 72.11 -23.51 3.02
N LYS A 297 72.03 -23.86 4.31
CA LYS A 297 72.55 -23.17 5.52
C LYS A 297 72.26 -21.66 5.64
N LYS A 298 71.37 -21.37 6.62
CA LYS A 298 71.42 -20.39 7.73
C LYS A 298 71.30 -18.86 7.48
N ALA A 299 70.34 -18.32 8.24
CA ALA A 299 70.38 -17.13 9.11
C ALA A 299 70.23 -15.72 8.50
N ALA A 300 69.06 -15.12 8.72
CA ALA A 300 68.85 -13.93 9.55
C ALA A 300 67.42 -13.95 10.09
#